data_AF-A0A8S3KGI8-F1
#
_entry.id   AF-A0A8S3KGI8-F1
#
_cell.length_a   1.000
_cell.length_b   1.000
_cell.length_c   1.000
_cell.angle_alpha   90.00
_cell.angle_beta   90.00
_cell.angle_gamma   90.00
#
_symmetry.space_group_name_H-M   'P 1'
#
loop_
_entity.id
_entity.type
_entity.pdbx_description
1 polymer ?
#
loop_
_entity_poly.entity_id
_entity_poly.type
_entity_poly.pdbx_seq_one_letter_code
_entity_poly.pdbx_strand_id
1 'polypeptide(L)'
;TLECTHCQYQSTTFDMFWDLSIPLPRNKSSSSVQECIQLFMSKEELDGNEKPMCAKCKQKRRCTKKFSIQKCPDILVLHLKRFSQARGRTKLNTHVDFPIINLKLDDLADVMSTSYE
;
A
#
# COMPACT_ATOMS: atom_id res chain seq x y z
N THR A 1 -0.11 4.05 8.79
CA THR A 1 -0.90 4.10 10.04
C THR A 1 -1.43 2.73 10.40
N LEU A 2 -1.32 2.35 11.67
CA LEU A 2 -1.90 1.15 12.25
C LEU A 2 -2.97 1.55 13.27
N GLU A 3 -4.19 1.02 13.16
CA GLU A 3 -5.33 1.35 14.01
C GLU A 3 -5.90 0.08 14.65
N CYS A 4 -5.98 0.04 15.98
CA CYS A 4 -6.54 -1.09 16.70
C CYS A 4 -8.08 -1.05 16.68
N THR A 5 -8.73 -2.10 16.17
CA THR A 5 -10.20 -2.12 16.04
C THR A 5 -10.93 -2.25 17.38
N HIS A 6 -10.23 -2.63 18.45
CA HIS A 6 -10.80 -2.78 19.80
C HIS A 6 -10.77 -1.49 20.62
N CYS A 7 -9.67 -0.74 20.61
CA CYS A 7 -9.49 0.45 21.44
C CYS A 7 -9.34 1.75 20.64
N GLN A 8 -9.39 1.67 19.31
CA GLN A 8 -9.24 2.79 18.37
C GLN A 8 -7.90 3.54 18.48
N TYR A 9 -6.92 3.00 19.21
CA TYR A 9 -5.58 3.57 19.26
C TYR A 9 -4.92 3.48 17.88
N GLN A 10 -4.45 4.64 17.40
CA GLN A 10 -3.69 4.77 16.17
C GLN A 10 -2.21 4.95 16.47
N SER A 11 -1.38 4.26 15.70
CA SER A 11 0.08 4.42 15.69
C SER A 11 0.51 4.73 14.26
N THR A 12 1.11 5.91 14.07
CA THR A 12 1.66 6.33 12.78
C THR A 12 3.17 6.21 12.85
N THR A 13 3.74 5.51 11.87
CA THR A 13 5.19 5.36 11.69
C THR A 13 5.56 5.88 10.32
N PHE A 14 6.69 6.57 10.25
CA PHE A 14 7.25 7.11 9.01
C PHE A 14 8.44 6.25 8.61
N ASP A 15 8.47 5.85 7.34
CA ASP A 15 9.53 5.02 6.78
C ASP A 15 9.99 5.62 5.45
N MET A 16 11.30 5.56 5.21
CA MET A 16 11.90 6.03 3.97
C MET A 16 11.84 4.91 2.93
N PHE A 17 11.56 5.23 1.67
CA PHE A 17 11.49 4.23 0.60
C PHE A 17 12.32 4.64 -0.62
N TRP A 18 12.90 3.64 -1.28
CA TRP A 18 13.65 3.80 -2.54
C TRP A 18 12.79 3.43 -3.76
N ASP A 19 11.89 2.47 -3.57
CA ASP A 19 10.90 2.03 -4.54
C ASP A 19 9.56 1.77 -3.86
N LEU A 20 8.48 1.80 -4.65
CA LEU A 20 7.18 1.29 -4.25
C LEU A 20 6.92 -0.02 -4.94
N SER A 21 6.99 -1.09 -4.15
CA SER A 21 6.63 -2.43 -4.58
C SER A 21 5.11 -2.62 -4.53
N ILE A 22 4.42 -2.30 -5.64
CA ILE A 22 2.95 -2.28 -5.74
C ILE A 22 2.35 -3.66 -6.11
N PRO A 23 1.27 -4.09 -5.44
CA PRO A 23 0.58 -5.33 -5.74
C PRO A 23 -0.24 -5.21 -7.04
N LEU A 24 -0.45 -6.36 -7.70
CA LEU A 24 -1.35 -6.45 -8.85
C LEU A 24 -2.66 -7.14 -8.46
N PRO A 25 -3.81 -6.69 -9.00
CA PRO A 25 -5.07 -7.38 -8.79
C PRO A 25 -5.04 -8.78 -9.43
N ARG A 26 -5.29 -9.81 -8.62
CA ARG A 26 -5.17 -11.22 -9.06
C ARG A 26 -6.30 -11.68 -9.99
N ASN A 27 -7.45 -11.02 -9.92
CA ASN A 27 -8.67 -11.43 -10.63
C ASN A 27 -9.02 -10.52 -11.81
N LYS A 28 -8.05 -9.73 -12.29
CA LYS A 28 -8.20 -8.88 -13.47
C LYS A 28 -7.15 -9.24 -14.53
N SER A 29 -7.56 -9.24 -15.78
CA SER A 29 -6.66 -9.39 -16.94
C SER A 29 -5.89 -8.10 -17.24
N SER A 30 -6.45 -6.94 -16.92
CA SER A 30 -5.82 -5.62 -17.05
C SER A 30 -6.10 -4.71 -15.84
N SER A 31 -5.23 -3.75 -15.59
CA SER A 31 -5.36 -2.73 -14.53
C SER A 31 -4.46 -1.54 -14.85
N SER A 32 -4.74 -0.34 -14.33
CA SER A 32 -3.84 0.80 -14.46
C SER A 32 -2.80 0.82 -13.34
N VAL A 33 -1.67 1.51 -13.56
CA VAL A 33 -0.67 1.73 -12.51
C VAL A 33 -1.26 2.51 -11.33
N GLN A 34 -2.18 3.44 -11.58
CA GLN A 34 -2.89 4.20 -10.55
C GLN A 34 -3.76 3.27 -9.69
N GLU A 35 -4.51 2.33 -10.29
CA GLU A 35 -5.25 1.32 -9.53
C GLU A 35 -4.32 0.47 -8.65
N CYS A 36 -3.14 0.10 -9.15
CA CYS A 36 -2.17 -0.69 -8.39
C CYS A 36 -1.57 0.10 -7.21
N ILE A 37 -1.30 1.40 -7.39
CA ILE A 37 -0.84 2.28 -6.31
C ILE A 37 -1.95 2.49 -5.27
N GLN A 38 -3.20 2.69 -5.70
CA GLN A 38 -4.36 2.77 -4.80
C GLN A 38 -4.52 1.48 -3.99
N LEU A 39 -4.35 0.32 -4.62
CA LEU A 39 -4.39 -0.96 -3.94
C LEU A 39 -3.28 -1.07 -2.87
N PHE A 40 -2.08 -0.59 -3.16
CA PHE A 40 -0.98 -0.52 -2.18
C PHE A 40 -1.33 0.36 -0.97
N MET A 41 -2.01 1.49 -1.19
CA MET A 41 -2.41 2.44 -0.14
C MET A 41 -3.72 2.07 0.56
N SER A 42 -4.45 1.07 0.06
CA SER A 42 -5.73 0.67 0.61
C SER A 42 -5.61 0.15 2.05
N LYS A 43 -6.67 0.33 2.83
CA LYS A 43 -6.75 -0.12 4.22
C LYS A 43 -6.81 -1.66 4.24
N GLU A 44 -5.77 -2.31 4.77
CA GLU A 44 -5.71 -3.76 4.97
C GLU A 44 -6.07 -4.13 6.41
N GLU A 45 -6.75 -5.26 6.61
CA GLU A 45 -7.04 -5.81 7.93
C GLU A 45 -5.99 -6.84 8.32
N LEU A 46 -5.41 -6.68 9.51
CA LEU A 46 -4.47 -7.61 10.12
C LEU A 46 -5.21 -8.43 11.19
N ASP A 47 -5.51 -9.69 10.86
CA ASP A 47 -6.22 -10.63 11.73
C ASP A 47 -5.56 -12.01 11.76
N GLY A 48 -6.15 -12.98 12.45
CA GLY A 48 -5.59 -14.34 12.58
C GLY A 48 -4.15 -14.33 13.13
N ASN A 49 -3.23 -14.88 12.34
CA ASN A 49 -1.81 -14.99 12.69
C ASN A 49 -1.04 -13.67 12.52
N GLU A 50 -1.58 -12.72 11.75
CA GLU A 50 -0.93 -11.43 11.44
C GLU A 50 -1.29 -10.34 12.44
N LYS A 51 -2.08 -10.65 13.48
CA LYS A 51 -2.46 -9.72 14.54
C LYS A 51 -1.22 -9.07 15.19
N PRO A 52 -1.04 -7.76 15.08
CA PRO A 52 0.02 -7.07 15.78
C PRO A 52 -0.32 -6.92 17.27
N MET A 53 0.70 -6.66 18.09
CA MET A 53 0.50 -6.29 19.49
C MET A 53 0.08 -4.83 19.59
N CYS A 54 -1.11 -4.56 20.13
CA CYS A 54 -1.55 -3.19 20.37
C CYS A 54 -0.79 -2.57 21.55
N ALA A 55 -0.20 -1.39 21.35
CA ALA A 55 0.59 -0.68 22.36
C ALA A 55 -0.23 -0.23 23.58
N LYS A 56 -1.54 0.00 23.43
CA LYS A 56 -2.46 0.36 24.53
C LYS A 56 -3.03 -0.89 25.21
N CYS A 57 -3.53 -1.87 24.46
CA CYS A 57 -4.12 -3.09 25.05
C CYS A 57 -3.07 -4.08 25.59
N LYS A 58 -1.79 -3.93 25.18
CA LYS A 58 -0.69 -4.86 25.51
C LYS A 58 -0.98 -6.32 25.12
N GLN A 59 -1.75 -6.52 24.07
CA GLN A 59 -2.19 -7.84 23.59
C GLN A 59 -2.26 -7.86 22.06
N LYS A 60 -2.17 -9.05 21.46
CA LYS A 60 -2.42 -9.23 20.02
C LYS A 60 -3.88 -8.93 19.71
N ARG A 61 -4.13 -7.96 18.84
CA ARG A 61 -5.49 -7.52 18.48
C ARG A 61 -5.61 -7.41 16.97
N ARG A 62 -6.85 -7.54 16.49
CA ARG A 62 -7.19 -7.17 15.13
C ARG A 62 -6.91 -5.68 14.96
N CYS A 63 -6.22 -5.35 13.90
CA CYS A 63 -5.89 -3.98 13.56
C CYS A 63 -6.12 -3.75 12.08
N THR A 64 -6.21 -2.50 11.69
CA THR A 64 -6.18 -2.11 10.29
C THR A 64 -4.91 -1.33 10.02
N LYS A 65 -4.31 -1.55 8.85
CA LYS A 65 -3.07 -0.91 8.43
C LYS A 65 -3.30 -0.21 7.11
N LYS A 66 -2.70 0.96 6.95
CA LYS A 66 -2.82 1.79 5.76
C LYS A 66 -1.50 2.48 5.47
N PHE A 67 -1.12 2.54 4.20
CA PHE A 67 0.03 3.32 3.75
C PHE A 67 -0.44 4.62 3.11
N SER A 68 0.36 5.67 3.29
CA SER A 68 0.21 6.97 2.63
C SER A 68 1.58 7.46 2.22
N ILE A 69 1.67 8.19 1.11
CA ILE A 69 2.92 8.85 0.73
C ILE A 69 2.88 10.26 1.32
N GLN A 70 3.80 10.52 2.24
CA GLN A 70 3.94 11.85 2.83
C GLN A 70 4.74 12.80 1.94
N LYS A 71 5.78 12.30 1.27
CA LYS A 71 6.61 13.05 0.33
C LYS A 71 7.00 12.16 -0.83
N CYS A 72 6.75 12.64 -2.06
CA CYS A 72 7.23 11.97 -3.27
C CYS A 72 8.69 12.33 -3.55
N PRO A 73 9.53 11.36 -3.96
CA PRO A 73 10.88 11.64 -4.45
C PRO A 73 10.83 12.23 -5.87
N ASP A 74 11.91 12.91 -6.27
CA ASP A 74 12.07 13.43 -7.64
C ASP A 74 12.11 12.30 -8.68
N ILE A 75 12.63 11.14 -8.27
CA ILE A 75 12.65 9.92 -9.07
C ILE A 75 11.88 8.84 -8.32
N LEU A 76 10.71 8.48 -8.82
CA LEU A 76 9.88 7.42 -8.26
C LEU A 76 10.10 6.11 -9.01
N VAL A 77 10.62 5.09 -8.30
CA VAL A 77 10.74 3.73 -8.83
C VAL A 77 9.50 2.92 -8.42
N LEU A 78 8.80 2.37 -9.41
CA LEU A 78 7.64 1.49 -9.19
C LEU A 78 7.99 0.04 -9.55
N HIS A 79 7.98 -0.84 -8.55
CA HIS A 79 8.17 -2.27 -8.74
C HIS A 79 6.82 -2.99 -8.78
N LEU A 80 6.48 -3.57 -9.94
CA LEU A 80 5.28 -4.40 -10.08
C LEU A 80 5.50 -5.78 -9.44
N LYS A 81 4.83 -6.08 -8.32
CA LYS A 81 4.91 -7.37 -7.62
C LYS A 81 4.24 -8.50 -8.42
N ARG A 82 4.89 -8.96 -9.49
CA ARG A 82 4.37 -10.01 -10.38
C ARG A 82 4.55 -11.43 -9.86
N PHE A 83 5.43 -11.64 -8.88
CA PHE A 83 5.72 -12.99 -8.39
C PHE A 83 4.99 -13.24 -7.07
N SER A 84 4.24 -14.33 -7.02
CA SER A 84 3.57 -14.81 -5.82
C SER A 84 4.02 -16.24 -5.52
N GLN A 85 4.16 -16.56 -4.23
CA GLN A 85 4.46 -17.92 -3.75
C GLN A 85 3.23 -18.66 -3.21
N ALA A 86 2.04 -18.05 -3.26
CA ALA A 86 0.84 -18.59 -2.61
C ALA A 86 0.36 -19.94 -3.19
N ARG A 87 0.72 -20.27 -4.45
CA ARG A 87 0.41 -21.55 -5.11
C ARG A 87 1.54 -21.95 -6.06
N GLY A 88 2.76 -22.06 -5.54
CA GLY A 88 3.97 -22.22 -6.35
C GLY A 88 4.51 -20.88 -6.86
N ARG A 89 5.63 -20.90 -7.59
CA ARG A 89 6.26 -19.71 -8.19
C ARG A 89 5.53 -19.33 -9.47
N THR A 90 4.49 -18.50 -9.34
CA THR A 90 3.66 -18.08 -10.47
C THR A 90 3.88 -16.60 -10.78
N LYS A 91 4.02 -16.30 -12.08
CA LYS A 91 4.09 -14.93 -12.60
C LYS A 91 2.69 -14.42 -12.94
N LEU A 92 2.33 -13.26 -12.39
CA LEU A 92 1.13 -12.52 -12.75
C LEU A 92 1.33 -11.84 -14.11
N ASN A 93 0.55 -12.28 -15.09
CA ASN A 93 0.57 -11.77 -16.47
C ASN A 93 -0.47 -10.66 -16.71
N THR A 94 -1.08 -10.10 -15.65
CA THR A 94 -1.99 -8.95 -15.74
C THR A 94 -1.32 -7.82 -16.53
N HIS A 95 -2.03 -7.33 -17.55
CA HIS A 95 -1.63 -6.15 -18.31
C HIS A 95 -1.70 -4.94 -17.37
N VAL A 96 -0.63 -4.14 -17.33
CA VAL A 96 -0.62 -2.93 -16.52
C VAL A 96 -0.47 -1.74 -17.45
N ASP A 97 -1.53 -0.96 -17.56
CA ASP A 97 -1.56 0.29 -18.32
C ASP A 97 -0.92 1.40 -17.49
N PHE A 98 0.11 2.05 -18.05
CA PHE A 98 0.78 3.17 -17.39
C PHE A 98 1.03 4.30 -18.40
N PRO A 99 0.82 5.56 -18.01
CA PRO A 99 1.12 6.68 -18.87
C PRO A 99 2.63 6.85 -19.01
N ILE A 100 3.10 7.11 -20.23
CA ILE A 100 4.52 7.41 -20.49
C ILE A 100 4.86 8.84 -20.02
N ILE A 101 3.86 9.73 -20.00
CA ILE A 101 3.99 11.14 -19.66
C ILE A 101 2.86 11.53 -18.70
N ASN A 102 3.13 12.40 -17.74
CA ASN A 102 2.13 12.98 -16.83
C ASN A 102 1.38 11.95 -15.96
N LEU A 103 2.10 11.02 -15.31
CA LEU A 103 1.53 10.25 -14.21
C LEU A 103 1.21 11.20 -13.03
N LYS A 104 -0.08 11.40 -12.74
CA LYS A 104 -0.52 12.17 -11.58
C LYS A 104 -0.75 11.26 -10.38
N LEU A 105 -0.12 11.61 -9.27
CA LEU A 105 -0.29 10.92 -7.99
C LEU A 105 -1.17 11.72 -7.02
N ASP A 106 -1.36 13.01 -7.26
CA ASP A 106 -2.12 13.92 -6.39
C ASP A 106 -3.61 13.55 -6.32
N ASP A 107 -4.13 12.91 -7.38
CA ASP A 107 -5.51 12.42 -7.44
C ASP A 107 -5.72 11.15 -6.57
N LEU A 108 -4.67 10.63 -5.96
CA LEU A 108 -4.74 9.48 -5.07
C LEU A 108 -5.06 9.95 -3.65
N ALA A 109 -6.15 9.43 -3.07
CA ALA A 109 -6.72 9.85 -1.79
C ALA A 109 -5.77 9.84 -0.56
N ASP A 110 -4.55 9.31 -0.72
CA ASP A 110 -3.58 9.03 0.32
C ASP A 110 -2.16 9.52 0.01
N VAL A 111 -2.01 10.33 -1.05
CA VAL A 111 -0.82 11.14 -1.25
C VAL A 111 -1.08 12.45 -0.54
N MET A 112 -0.33 12.71 0.54
CA MET A 112 -0.47 13.97 1.26
C MET A 112 0.07 15.07 0.35
N SER A 113 -0.82 15.96 -0.09
CA SER A 113 -0.42 17.17 -0.82
C SER A 113 0.57 17.92 0.07
N THR A 114 1.81 17.99 -0.37
CA THR A 114 2.76 18.91 0.23
C THR A 114 2.41 20.30 -0.30
N SER A 115 1.46 20.96 0.36
CA SER A 115 1.38 22.42 0.28
C SER A 115 2.60 22.96 1.00
N TYR A 116 3.68 23.16 0.24
CA TYR A 116 4.75 24.06 0.62
C TYR A 116 4.22 25.48 0.40
N GLU A 117 4.04 26.24 1.47
CA GLU A 117 4.34 27.68 1.45
C GLU A 117 5.87 27.84 1.50
#